data_AF-A0A0M2DTV1-F1
#
_entry.id   AF-A0A0M2DTV1-F1
#
_cell.length_a   1.000
_cell.length_b   1.000
_cell.length_c   1.000
_cell.angle_alpha   90.00
_cell.angle_beta   90.00
_cell.angle_gamma   90.00
#
_symmetry.space_group_name_H-M   'P 1'
#
loop_
_entity.id
_entity.type
_entity.pdbx_description
1 polymer ?
#
loop_
_entity_poly.entity_id
_entity_poly.type
_entity_poly.pdbx_seq_one_letter_code
_entity_poly.pdbx_strand_id
1 'polypeptide(L)'
;MAVILPSVAFWTSVTFARVGDDDKPEVLKFRARFKRLKKSERVALNHRVAAMGMTAEVRQSIQKLIDDPATDAHQRAFWKARLDAKTMTDAELLNEVLVDWELRDSKDQFVAYTPAARAELEEDLDGIETSLVKAYFDAINKPVTAEDVEKNSEAQPVITS
;
A
#
# COMPACT_ATOMS: atom_id res chain seq x y z
N MET A 1 5.21 -22.88 20.02
CA MET A 1 6.04 -21.66 20.13
C MET A 1 5.47 -20.61 19.21
N ALA A 2 5.11 -19.43 19.73
CA ALA A 2 4.72 -18.30 18.89
C ALA A 2 6.00 -17.67 18.33
N VAL A 3 6.24 -17.82 17.04
CA VAL A 3 7.32 -17.11 16.35
C VAL A 3 6.87 -15.66 16.24
N ILE A 4 7.45 -14.79 17.08
CA ILE A 4 7.33 -13.34 16.89
C ILE A 4 8.31 -13.01 15.76
N LEU A 5 7.80 -13.04 14.52
CA LEU A 5 8.54 -12.48 13.41
C LEU A 5 8.77 -10.99 13.74
N PRO A 6 10.01 -10.46 13.68
CA PRO A 6 10.20 -9.01 13.63
C PRO A 6 9.36 -8.45 12.48
N SER A 7 9.06 -7.16 12.46
CA SER A 7 8.34 -6.50 11.35
C SER A 7 9.12 -6.71 10.05
N VAL A 8 8.92 -7.87 9.41
CA VAL A 8 9.58 -8.29 8.19
C VAL A 8 8.73 -7.75 7.06
N ALA A 9 9.31 -6.89 6.23
CA ALA A 9 8.66 -6.47 5.01
C ALA A 9 8.27 -7.70 4.17
N PHE A 10 7.21 -7.59 3.39
CA PHE A 10 6.70 -8.67 2.55
C PHE A 10 6.74 -8.27 1.09
N TRP A 11 7.06 -9.23 0.23
CA TRP A 11 6.93 -9.09 -1.21
C TRP A 11 5.52 -9.43 -1.66
N THR A 12 5.04 -8.71 -2.66
CA THR A 12 3.80 -9.04 -3.40
C THR A 12 3.98 -8.70 -4.87
N SER A 13 3.24 -9.42 -5.72
CA SER A 13 3.22 -9.17 -7.16
C SER A 13 2.41 -7.90 -7.46
N VAL A 14 2.93 -7.10 -8.37
CA VAL A 14 2.29 -5.91 -8.93
C VAL A 14 2.01 -6.19 -10.40
N THR A 15 0.83 -5.84 -10.85
CA THR A 15 0.47 -5.86 -12.28
C THR A 15 -0.07 -4.49 -12.62
N PHE A 16 0.69 -3.78 -13.45
CA PHE A 16 0.28 -2.53 -14.07
C PHE A 16 -0.11 -2.84 -15.52
N ALA A 17 -1.22 -2.29 -15.98
CA ALA A 17 -1.67 -2.44 -17.35
C ALA A 17 -2.25 -1.11 -17.82
N ARG A 18 -1.82 -0.65 -19.00
CA ARG A 18 -2.36 0.52 -19.69
C ARG A 18 -2.63 0.23 -21.15
N VAL A 19 -3.38 1.10 -21.80
CA VAL A 19 -3.51 1.09 -23.26
C VAL A 19 -2.20 1.63 -23.83
N GLY A 20 -1.51 0.82 -24.63
CA GLY A 20 -0.30 1.23 -25.34
C GLY A 20 -0.63 1.96 -26.64
N ASP A 21 0.40 2.55 -27.24
CA ASP A 21 0.29 3.41 -28.43
C ASP A 21 -0.29 2.69 -29.67
N ASP A 22 -0.17 1.36 -29.73
CA ASP A 22 -0.69 0.50 -30.81
C ASP A 22 -2.13 -0.04 -30.53
N ASP A 23 -2.89 0.57 -29.62
CA ASP A 23 -4.17 0.04 -29.07
C ASP A 23 -4.04 -1.35 -28.43
N LYS A 24 -2.80 -1.78 -28.15
CA LYS A 24 -2.49 -3.04 -27.46
C LYS A 24 -2.21 -2.79 -26.00
N PRO A 25 -2.63 -3.68 -25.08
CA PRO A 25 -2.33 -3.50 -23.67
C PRO A 25 -0.82 -3.65 -23.41
N GLU A 26 -0.23 -2.62 -22.83
CA GLU A 26 1.10 -2.69 -22.22
C GLU A 26 0.93 -3.20 -20.80
N VAL A 27 1.51 -4.37 -20.50
CA VAL A 27 1.40 -5.02 -19.20
C VAL A 27 2.78 -5.15 -18.57
N LEU A 28 2.96 -4.52 -17.42
CA LEU A 28 4.16 -4.59 -16.60
C LEU A 28 3.89 -5.45 -15.37
N LYS A 29 4.69 -6.49 -15.17
CA LYS A 29 4.61 -7.38 -14.00
C LYS A 29 5.92 -7.36 -13.27
N PHE A 30 5.88 -7.05 -11.98
CA PHE A 30 7.06 -6.98 -11.12
C PHE A 30 6.66 -7.28 -9.68
N ARG A 31 7.62 -7.30 -8.77
CA ARG A 31 7.36 -7.46 -7.32
C ARG A 31 7.70 -6.18 -6.59
N ALA A 32 6.92 -5.87 -5.56
CA ALA A 32 7.18 -4.76 -4.66
C ALA A 32 7.25 -5.26 -3.22
N ARG A 33 8.15 -4.66 -2.44
CA ARG A 33 8.40 -5.01 -1.04
C ARG A 33 7.79 -3.96 -0.15
N PHE A 34 6.88 -4.37 0.73
CA PHE A 34 6.16 -3.47 1.61
C PHE A 34 6.43 -3.76 3.08
N LYS A 35 6.52 -2.70 3.90
CA LYS A 35 6.66 -2.80 5.35
C LYS A 35 5.41 -3.45 5.96
N ARG A 36 5.60 -4.41 6.87
CA ARG A 36 4.51 -4.89 7.74
C ARG A 36 4.26 -3.90 8.87
N LEU A 37 3.12 -3.23 8.83
CA LEU A 37 2.68 -2.33 9.89
C LEU A 37 2.15 -3.11 11.09
N LYS A 38 2.40 -2.59 12.30
CA LYS A 38 1.73 -3.04 13.52
C LYS A 38 0.22 -2.75 13.41
N LYS A 39 -0.59 -3.44 14.22
CA LYS A 39 -2.06 -3.25 14.21
C LYS A 39 -2.46 -1.77 14.38
N SER A 40 -1.83 -1.05 15.30
CA SER A 40 -2.11 0.37 15.53
C SER A 40 -1.71 1.26 14.35
N GLU A 41 -0.52 1.04 13.78
CA GLU A 41 -0.04 1.76 12.58
C GLU A 41 -0.95 1.52 11.38
N ARG A 42 -1.38 0.27 11.16
CA ARG A 42 -2.31 -0.10 10.09
C ARG A 42 -3.68 0.57 10.28
N VAL A 43 -4.21 0.62 11.50
CA VAL A 43 -5.49 1.30 11.78
C VAL A 43 -5.38 2.79 11.48
N ALA A 44 -4.29 3.44 11.91
CA ALA A 44 -4.04 4.86 11.62
C ALA A 44 -3.90 5.12 10.10
N LEU A 45 -3.19 4.26 9.37
CA LEU A 45 -3.10 4.33 7.91
C LEU A 45 -4.48 4.21 7.25
N ASN A 46 -5.29 3.22 7.67
CA ASN A 46 -6.63 3.01 7.13
C ASN A 46 -7.55 4.22 7.36
N HIS A 47 -7.43 4.92 8.48
CA HIS A 47 -8.17 6.15 8.72
C HIS A 47 -7.80 7.25 7.71
N ARG A 48 -6.50 7.43 7.44
CA ARG A 48 -6.01 8.44 6.48
C ARG A 48 -6.39 8.13 5.04
N VAL A 49 -6.26 6.87 4.62
CA VAL A 49 -6.71 6.42 3.29
C VAL A 49 -8.21 6.60 3.13
N ALA A 50 -8.98 6.21 4.15
CA ALA A 50 -10.41 6.42 4.11
C ALA A 50 -10.81 7.90 3.99
N ALA A 51 -10.05 8.81 4.59
CA ALA A 51 -10.34 10.24 4.56
C ALA A 51 -10.21 10.84 3.14
N MET A 52 -9.34 10.29 2.28
CA MET A 52 -9.15 10.75 0.90
C MET A 52 -10.44 10.69 0.07
N GLY A 53 -11.25 9.62 0.24
CA GLY A 53 -12.49 9.39 -0.49
C GLY A 53 -13.77 9.84 0.22
N MET A 54 -13.67 10.56 1.35
CA MET A 54 -14.85 10.95 2.13
C MET A 54 -15.57 12.17 1.54
N THR A 55 -16.78 11.96 1.02
CA THR A 55 -17.68 13.05 0.64
C THR A 55 -18.24 13.77 1.88
N ALA A 56 -18.81 14.96 1.67
CA ALA A 56 -19.45 15.74 2.74
C ALA A 56 -20.61 14.95 3.39
N GLU A 57 -21.38 14.22 2.60
CA GLU A 57 -22.51 13.40 3.07
C GLU A 57 -22.03 12.23 3.94
N VAL A 58 -20.93 11.58 3.56
CA VAL A 58 -20.31 10.52 4.36
C VAL A 58 -19.81 11.09 5.69
N ARG A 59 -19.16 12.26 5.66
CA ARG A 59 -18.69 12.94 6.88
C ARG A 59 -19.85 13.28 7.82
N GLN A 60 -20.95 13.83 7.30
CA GLN A 60 -22.15 14.12 8.08
C GLN A 60 -22.78 12.85 8.67
N SER A 61 -22.80 11.76 7.90
CA SER A 61 -23.34 10.48 8.38
C SER A 61 -22.50 9.89 9.52
N ILE A 62 -21.17 9.98 9.42
CA ILE A 62 -20.27 9.57 10.52
C ILE A 62 -20.45 10.50 11.73
N GLN A 63 -20.64 11.80 11.53
CA GLN A 63 -20.90 12.74 12.62
C GLN A 63 -22.19 12.38 13.37
N LYS A 64 -23.26 12.01 12.65
CA LYS A 64 -24.51 11.51 13.27
C LYS A 64 -24.28 10.25 14.12
N LEU A 65 -23.44 9.32 13.67
CA LEU A 65 -23.07 8.13 14.47
C LEU A 65 -22.32 8.53 15.75
N ILE A 66 -21.45 9.54 15.69
CA ILE A 66 -20.69 10.02 16.86
C ILE A 66 -21.62 10.67 17.89
N ASP A 67 -22.59 11.45 17.42
CA ASP A 67 -23.54 12.20 18.24
C ASP A 67 -24.67 11.32 18.79
N ASP A 68 -24.90 10.14 18.20
CA ASP A 68 -25.87 9.16 18.71
C ASP A 68 -25.47 8.69 20.12
N PRO A 69 -26.34 8.86 21.14
CA PRO A 69 -26.08 8.39 22.49
C PRO A 69 -25.99 6.86 22.58
N ALA A 70 -26.56 6.11 21.63
CA ALA A 70 -26.47 4.65 21.57
C ALA A 70 -25.09 4.14 21.13
N THR A 71 -24.26 4.99 20.52
CA THR A 71 -22.91 4.62 20.10
C THR A 71 -21.99 4.46 21.31
N ASP A 72 -21.31 3.32 21.40
CA ASP A 72 -20.39 3.05 22.50
C ASP A 72 -19.12 3.93 22.42
N ALA A 73 -18.41 4.06 23.54
CA ALA A 73 -17.24 4.94 23.64
C ALA A 73 -16.10 4.55 22.68
N HIS A 74 -15.91 3.25 22.42
CA HIS A 74 -14.85 2.76 21.53
C HIS A 74 -15.20 3.05 20.07
N GLN A 75 -16.44 2.76 19.64
CA GLN A 75 -16.93 3.13 18.31
C GLN A 75 -16.87 4.64 18.09
N ARG A 76 -17.29 5.43 19.08
CA ARG A 76 -17.24 6.89 19.01
C ARG A 76 -15.81 7.39 18.82
N ALA A 77 -14.84 6.85 19.57
CA ALA A 77 -13.43 7.20 19.43
C ALA A 77 -12.88 6.82 18.04
N PHE A 78 -13.24 5.64 17.53
CA PHE A 78 -12.84 5.18 16.19
C PHE A 78 -13.37 6.11 15.09
N TRP A 79 -14.65 6.48 15.15
CA TRP A 79 -15.27 7.35 14.16
C TRP A 79 -14.70 8.77 14.21
N LYS A 80 -14.45 9.32 15.41
CA LYS A 80 -13.75 10.61 15.57
C LYS A 80 -12.36 10.58 14.94
N ALA A 81 -11.56 9.56 15.26
CA ALA A 81 -10.23 9.40 14.68
C ALA A 81 -10.26 9.30 13.15
N ARG A 82 -11.31 8.70 12.57
CA ARG A 82 -11.49 8.62 11.11
C ARG A 82 -11.84 9.97 10.49
N LEU A 83 -12.69 10.77 11.13
CA LEU A 83 -13.06 12.11 10.63
C LEU A 83 -11.89 13.11 10.72
N ASP A 84 -11.10 13.02 11.79
CA ASP A 84 -9.97 13.89 12.08
C ASP A 84 -8.70 13.51 11.30
N ALA A 85 -8.70 12.34 10.66
CA ALA A 85 -7.55 11.88 9.90
C ALA A 85 -7.25 12.80 8.70
N LYS A 86 -5.99 13.21 8.57
CA LYS A 86 -5.50 13.92 7.38
C LYS A 86 -5.67 13.03 6.15
N THR A 87 -6.18 13.59 5.06
CA THR A 87 -6.16 12.94 3.75
C THR A 87 -4.74 12.60 3.36
N MET A 88 -4.57 11.52 2.60
CA MET A 88 -3.27 11.04 2.16
C MET A 88 -3.33 10.68 0.68
N THR A 89 -2.29 11.00 -0.08
CA THR A 89 -2.16 10.59 -1.49
C THR A 89 -1.54 9.21 -1.62
N ASP A 90 -1.63 8.62 -2.82
CA ASP A 90 -0.94 7.36 -3.16
C ASP A 90 0.58 7.48 -2.93
N ALA A 91 1.19 8.59 -3.38
CA ALA A 91 2.61 8.88 -3.14
C ALA A 91 2.97 8.94 -1.64
N GLU A 92 2.16 9.59 -0.81
CA GLU A 92 2.36 9.68 0.64
C GLU A 92 2.24 8.29 1.28
N LEU A 93 1.27 7.47 0.87
CA LEU A 93 1.14 6.08 1.33
C LEU A 93 2.40 5.27 0.99
N LEU A 94 2.83 5.32 -0.27
CA LEU A 94 3.98 4.54 -0.74
C LEU A 94 5.28 4.99 -0.07
N ASN A 95 5.42 6.26 0.27
CA ASN A 95 6.56 6.74 1.07
C ASN A 95 6.62 6.11 2.47
N GLU A 96 5.48 5.70 3.03
CA GLU A 96 5.43 5.05 4.35
C GLU A 96 5.60 3.53 4.30
N VAL A 97 5.13 2.89 3.23
CA VAL A 97 5.04 1.42 3.18
C VAL A 97 5.92 0.75 2.14
N LEU A 98 6.27 1.40 1.02
CA LEU A 98 7.08 0.80 -0.03
C LEU A 98 8.56 0.90 0.33
N VAL A 99 9.22 -0.25 0.39
CA VAL A 99 10.62 -0.39 0.83
C VAL A 99 11.54 -0.67 -0.34
N ASP A 100 11.07 -1.44 -1.33
CA ASP A 100 11.88 -1.89 -2.46
C ASP A 100 10.98 -2.42 -3.60
N TRP A 101 11.57 -2.72 -4.76
CA TRP A 101 10.90 -3.44 -5.86
C TRP A 101 11.89 -4.27 -6.69
N GLU A 102 11.36 -5.18 -7.50
CA GLU A 102 12.09 -5.96 -8.52
C GLU A 102 11.63 -5.51 -9.91
N LEU A 103 11.75 -4.21 -10.19
CA LEU A 103 11.35 -3.61 -11.46
C LEU A 103 12.50 -3.63 -12.47
N ARG A 104 12.18 -3.97 -13.72
CA ARG A 104 13.09 -3.88 -14.85
C ARG A 104 12.51 -3.01 -15.95
N ASP A 105 13.37 -2.29 -16.65
CA ASP A 105 13.00 -1.47 -17.80
C ASP A 105 12.83 -2.31 -19.08
N SER A 106 12.53 -1.65 -20.19
CA SER A 106 12.37 -2.28 -21.51
C SER A 106 13.65 -2.91 -22.08
N LYS A 107 14.81 -2.61 -21.49
CA LYS A 107 16.13 -3.17 -21.83
C LYS A 107 16.57 -4.27 -20.84
N ASP A 108 15.65 -4.74 -20.01
CA ASP A 108 15.89 -5.72 -18.94
C ASP A 108 16.88 -5.24 -17.85
N GLN A 109 17.10 -3.93 -17.74
CA GLN A 109 17.96 -3.34 -16.70
C GLN A 109 17.17 -3.13 -15.41
N PHE A 110 17.79 -3.44 -14.28
CA PHE A 110 17.19 -3.24 -12.97
C PHE A 110 17.03 -1.74 -12.67
N VAL A 111 15.80 -1.34 -12.33
CA VAL A 111 15.48 0.02 -11.89
C VAL A 111 15.56 0.05 -10.37
N ALA A 112 16.59 0.70 -9.83
CA ALA A 112 16.77 0.80 -8.38
C ALA A 112 15.61 1.59 -7.74
N TYR A 113 15.05 1.07 -6.64
CA TYR A 113 13.99 1.78 -5.92
C TYR A 113 14.54 3.02 -5.21
N THR A 114 13.98 4.18 -5.54
CA THR A 114 14.06 5.40 -4.74
C THR A 114 12.73 6.15 -4.83
N PRO A 115 12.37 7.00 -3.85
CA PRO A 115 11.17 7.84 -3.96
C PRO A 115 11.17 8.74 -5.20
N ALA A 116 12.35 9.20 -5.64
CA ALA A 116 12.50 10.01 -6.85
C ALA A 116 12.22 9.17 -8.12
N ALA A 117 12.85 8.00 -8.25
CA ALA A 117 12.60 7.10 -9.37
C ALA A 117 11.13 6.65 -9.46
N ARG A 118 10.45 6.52 -8.31
CA ARG A 118 9.01 6.25 -8.27
C ARG A 118 8.17 7.42 -8.78
N ALA A 119 8.52 8.64 -8.40
CA ALA A 119 7.83 9.83 -8.90
C ALA A 119 8.03 10.00 -10.42
N GLU A 120 9.25 9.80 -10.91
CA GLU A 120 9.54 9.81 -12.37
C GLU A 120 8.74 8.74 -13.11
N LEU A 121 8.66 7.52 -12.57
CA LEU A 121 7.84 6.47 -13.16
C LEU A 121 6.35 6.77 -13.17
N GLU A 122 5.82 7.53 -12.20
CA GLU A 122 4.41 7.96 -12.23
C GLU A 122 4.16 8.98 -13.34
N GLU A 123 5.14 9.85 -13.66
CA GLU A 123 5.05 10.77 -14.79
C GLU A 123 5.07 10.02 -16.14
N ASP A 124 5.90 8.98 -16.25
CA ASP A 124 6.03 8.17 -17.48
C ASP A 124 4.92 7.12 -17.64
N LEU A 125 4.44 6.58 -16.51
CA LEU A 125 3.48 5.47 -16.40
C LEU A 125 2.33 5.85 -15.45
N ASP A 126 1.57 6.88 -15.82
CA ASP A 126 0.39 7.36 -15.07
C ASP A 126 -0.47 6.20 -14.51
N GLY A 127 -0.62 6.15 -13.18
CA GLY A 127 -1.34 5.10 -12.45
C GLY A 127 -0.50 3.92 -11.96
N ILE A 128 0.83 3.95 -12.08
CA ILE A 128 1.71 2.91 -11.50
C ILE A 128 1.68 2.95 -9.96
N GLU A 129 1.62 4.14 -9.35
CA GLU A 129 1.46 4.30 -7.91
C GLU A 129 0.14 3.71 -7.42
N THR A 130 -0.97 3.95 -8.13
CA THR A 130 -2.27 3.33 -7.80
C THR A 130 -2.20 1.81 -7.87
N SER A 131 -1.46 1.25 -8.83
CA SER A 131 -1.26 -0.20 -8.96
C SER A 131 -0.43 -0.77 -7.80
N LEU A 132 0.57 -0.04 -7.33
CA LEU A 132 1.36 -0.39 -6.13
C LEU A 132 0.50 -0.34 -4.86
N VAL A 133 -0.32 0.70 -4.69
CA VAL A 133 -1.24 0.87 -3.56
C VAL A 133 -2.26 -0.28 -3.52
N LYS A 134 -2.82 -0.64 -4.68
CA LYS A 134 -3.74 -1.78 -4.80
C LYS A 134 -3.05 -3.09 -4.40
N ALA A 135 -1.83 -3.34 -4.90
CA ALA A 135 -1.07 -4.53 -4.56
C ALA A 135 -0.79 -4.64 -3.05
N TYR A 136 -0.48 -3.51 -2.39
CA TYR A 136 -0.33 -3.45 -0.93
C TYR A 136 -1.62 -3.85 -0.21
N PHE A 137 -2.76 -3.23 -0.56
CA PHE A 137 -4.04 -3.52 0.09
C PHE A 137 -4.50 -4.97 -0.14
N ASP A 138 -4.35 -5.49 -1.35
CA ASP A 138 -4.67 -6.87 -1.67
C ASP A 138 -3.82 -7.84 -0.83
N ALA A 139 -2.53 -7.55 -0.65
CA ALA A 139 -1.63 -8.41 0.08
C ALA A 139 -1.90 -8.42 1.60
N ILE A 140 -2.26 -7.29 2.21
CA ILE A 140 -2.55 -7.24 3.66
C ILE A 140 -3.92 -7.79 4.03
N ASN A 141 -4.84 -7.88 3.06
CA ASN A 141 -6.19 -8.40 3.25
C ASN A 141 -6.31 -9.90 2.91
N LYS A 142 -5.34 -10.47 2.19
CA LYS A 142 -5.27 -11.91 1.92
C LYS A 142 -4.69 -12.67 3.12
N PRO A 143 -5.21 -13.87 3.44
CA PRO A 143 -4.59 -14.74 4.43
C PRO A 143 -3.18 -15.13 3.96
N VAL A 144 -2.20 -15.05 4.86
CA VAL A 144 -0.80 -15.42 4.57
C VAL A 144 -0.73 -16.91 4.27
N THR A 145 -0.20 -17.27 3.11
CA THR A 145 0.02 -18.67 2.72
C THR A 145 1.43 -19.13 3.09
N ALA A 146 1.68 -20.45 3.08
CA ALA A 146 3.01 -21.00 3.34
C ALA A 146 4.05 -20.56 2.29
N GLU A 147 3.65 -20.44 1.02
CA GLU A 147 4.50 -19.94 -0.08
C GLU A 147 4.91 -18.47 0.14
N ASP A 148 4.02 -17.65 0.70
CA ASP A 148 4.34 -16.26 1.05
C ASP A 148 5.39 -16.18 2.17
N VAL A 149 5.43 -17.16 3.07
CA VAL A 149 6.43 -17.22 4.15
C VAL A 149 7.79 -17.65 3.61
N GLU A 150 7.83 -18.65 2.74
CA GLU A 150 9.07 -19.17 2.14
C GLU A 150 9.78 -18.09 1.30
N LYS A 151 9.05 -17.41 0.41
CA LYS A 151 9.60 -16.33 -0.45
C LYS A 151 9.98 -15.05 0.31
N ASN A 152 9.43 -14.83 1.51
CA ASN A 152 9.83 -13.71 2.38
C ASN A 152 10.99 -14.09 3.32
N SER A 153 11.37 -15.37 3.38
CA SER A 153 12.48 -15.89 4.19
C SER A 153 13.78 -16.07 3.41
N GLU A 154 13.75 -15.92 2.08
CA GLU A 154 14.96 -15.91 1.25
C GLU A 154 15.85 -14.73 1.64
N ALA A 155 17.06 -15.03 2.12
CA ALA A 155 18.08 -14.03 2.41
C ALA A 155 18.50 -13.33 1.11
N GLN A 156 18.55 -12.00 1.13
CA GLN A 156 19.05 -11.23 0.00
C GLN A 156 20.49 -11.66 -0.34
N PRO A 157 20.84 -11.85 -1.62
CA PRO A 157 22.25 -11.91 -1.99
C PRO A 157 22.89 -10.58 -1.62
N VAL A 158 23.88 -10.62 -0.75
CA VAL A 158 24.72 -9.46 -0.43
C VAL A 158 25.45 -9.10 -1.72
N ILE A 159 25.03 -8.01 -2.37
CA ILE A 159 25.80 -7.43 -3.48
C ILE A 159 26.97 -6.66 -2.84
N THR A 160 28.09 -7.34 -2.61
CA THR A 160 29.36 -6.67 -2.33
C THR A 160 29.83 -5.99 -3.60
N SER A 161 29.85 -4.65 -3.59
CA SER A 161 30.61 -3.84 -4.57
C SER A 161 32.11 -4.01 -4.37
#